data_AF-A0A934FC05-F1
#
_entry.id   AF-A0A934FC05-F1
#
_cell.length_a   1.000
_cell.length_b   1.000
_cell.length_c   1.000
_cell.angle_alpha   90.00
_cell.angle_beta   90.00
_cell.angle_gamma   90.00
#
_symmetry.space_group_name_H-M   'P 1'
#
loop_
_entity.id
_entity.type
_entity.pdbx_description
1 polymer ?
#
loop_
_entity_poly.entity_id
_entity_poly.type
_entity_poly.pdbx_seq_one_letter_code
_entity_poly.pdbx_strand_id
1 'polypeptide(L)'
;MPIMSLFLLGILDYMVTNARVMETVAVADLAAHAGAQEITVLPDGTITATTAGNGIAATYFNTQRPGYAQLNSVSCGRHQGRPACLVTARVRSAGYLLPTRWVTIRAIGYLAHGVTRGDQ
;
A
#
# COMPACT_ATOMS: atom_id res chain seq x y z
N MET A 1 27.72 -25.57 -18.02
CA MET A 1 26.50 -25.88 -17.23
C MET A 1 26.26 -24.98 -16.01
N PRO A 2 27.24 -24.55 -15.18
CA PRO A 2 26.92 -23.83 -13.94
C PRO A 2 26.39 -22.39 -14.15
N ILE A 3 26.81 -21.72 -15.23
CA ILE A 3 26.37 -20.34 -15.55
C ILE A 3 24.87 -20.30 -15.90
N MET A 4 24.37 -21.29 -16.64
CA MET A 4 22.96 -21.35 -17.01
C MET A 4 22.06 -21.53 -15.78
N SER A 5 22.48 -22.37 -14.82
CA SER A 5 21.73 -22.58 -13.58
C SER A 5 21.68 -21.31 -12.72
N LEU A 6 22.81 -20.59 -12.58
CA LEU A 6 22.85 -19.31 -11.86
C LEU A 6 21.98 -18.24 -12.54
N PHE A 7 21.99 -18.20 -13.86
CA PHE A 7 21.17 -17.29 -14.64
C PHE A 7 19.66 -17.56 -14.43
N LEU A 8 19.24 -18.83 -14.51
CA LEU A 8 17.85 -19.23 -14.27
C LEU A 8 17.41 -18.94 -12.83
N LEU A 9 18.27 -19.21 -11.84
CA LEU A 9 18.00 -18.87 -10.44
C LEU A 9 17.87 -17.35 -10.24
N GLY A 10 18.69 -16.55 -10.92
CA GLY A 10 18.59 -15.09 -10.89
C GLY A 10 17.27 -14.58 -11.46
N ILE A 11 16.81 -15.13 -12.58
CA ILE A 11 15.49 -14.79 -13.16
C ILE A 11 14.37 -15.18 -12.21
N LEU A 12 14.42 -16.37 -11.62
CA LEU A 12 13.42 -16.84 -10.68
C LEU A 12 13.36 -15.97 -9.42
N ASP A 13 14.52 -15.61 -8.86
CA ASP A 13 14.62 -14.70 -7.71
C ASP A 13 14.02 -13.33 -8.00
N TYR A 14 14.30 -12.79 -9.20
CA TYR A 14 13.72 -11.53 -9.66
C TYR A 14 12.20 -11.63 -9.86
N MET A 15 11.72 -12.66 -10.56
CA MET A 15 10.30 -12.86 -10.84
C MET A 15 9.47 -13.01 -9.57
N VAL A 16 9.93 -13.85 -8.63
CA VAL A 16 9.23 -14.03 -7.35
C VAL A 16 9.27 -12.76 -6.51
N THR A 17 10.40 -12.06 -6.47
CA THR A 17 10.48 -10.78 -5.74
C THR A 17 9.52 -9.74 -6.33
N ASN A 18 9.41 -9.65 -7.66
CA ASN A 18 8.47 -8.73 -8.31
C ASN A 18 7.02 -9.13 -8.08
N ALA A 19 6.69 -10.42 -8.14
CA ALA A 19 5.34 -10.89 -7.84
C ALA A 19 4.92 -10.51 -6.42
N ARG A 20 5.81 -10.72 -5.44
CA ARG A 20 5.57 -10.30 -4.04
C ARG A 20 5.39 -8.80 -3.90
N VAL A 21 6.20 -8.00 -4.60
CA VAL A 21 6.07 -6.53 -4.61
C VAL A 21 4.72 -6.11 -5.18
N MET A 22 4.31 -6.68 -6.31
CA MET A 22 3.03 -6.33 -6.95
C MET A 22 1.83 -6.72 -6.09
N GLU A 23 1.86 -7.91 -5.46
CA GLU A 23 0.79 -8.34 -4.55
C GLU A 23 0.67 -7.38 -3.34
N THR A 24 1.81 -6.96 -2.79
CA THR A 24 1.82 -6.02 -1.65
C THR A 24 1.45 -4.59 -2.03
N VAL A 25 1.77 -4.15 -3.26
CA VAL A 25 1.26 -2.89 -3.82
C VAL A 25 -0.27 -2.95 -3.91
N ALA A 26 -0.84 -4.02 -4.45
CA ALA A 26 -2.29 -4.16 -4.58
C ALA A 26 -3.00 -4.12 -3.22
N VAL A 27 -2.46 -4.82 -2.22
CA VAL A 27 -3.00 -4.78 -0.85
C VAL A 27 -2.85 -3.39 -0.21
N ALA A 28 -1.69 -2.74 -0.39
CA ALA A 28 -1.45 -1.39 0.12
C ALA A 28 -2.38 -0.36 -0.52
N ASP A 29 -2.65 -0.49 -1.82
CA ASP A 29 -3.55 0.40 -2.56
C ASP A 29 -5.01 0.23 -2.14
N LEU A 30 -5.46 -1.02 -1.97
CA LEU A 30 -6.79 -1.32 -1.44
C LEU A 30 -6.97 -0.74 -0.03
N ALA A 31 -5.99 -0.96 0.86
CA ALA A 31 -6.00 -0.41 2.21
C ALA A 31 -6.00 1.13 2.21
N ALA A 32 -5.22 1.76 1.33
CA ALA A 32 -5.16 3.19 1.20
C ALA A 32 -6.50 3.79 0.74
N HIS A 33 -7.17 3.17 -0.23
CA HIS A 33 -8.51 3.59 -0.65
C HIS A 33 -9.55 3.38 0.44
N ALA A 34 -9.51 2.26 1.17
CA ALA A 34 -10.41 2.02 2.30
C ALA A 34 -10.25 3.07 3.41
N GLY A 35 -9.02 3.42 3.78
CA GLY A 35 -8.76 4.49 4.75
C GLY A 35 -9.14 5.88 4.23
N ALA A 36 -8.97 6.13 2.92
CA ALA A 36 -9.36 7.39 2.32
C ALA A 36 -10.88 7.60 2.33
N GLN A 37 -11.69 6.55 2.16
CA GLN A 37 -13.16 6.61 2.23
C GLN A 37 -13.69 7.02 3.62
N GLU A 38 -12.90 6.81 4.67
CA GLU A 38 -13.24 7.19 6.04
C GLU A 38 -12.82 8.65 6.37
N ILE A 39 -12.27 9.38 5.41
CA ILE A 39 -11.91 10.79 5.59
C ILE A 39 -13.18 11.63 5.50
N THR A 40 -13.50 12.33 6.58
CA THR A 40 -14.62 13.27 6.61
C THR A 40 -14.19 14.61 6.02
N VAL A 41 -14.92 15.05 5.00
CA VAL A 41 -14.81 16.40 4.43
C VAL A 41 -16.00 17.20 4.94
N LEU A 42 -15.74 18.27 5.68
CA LEU A 42 -16.79 19.14 6.19
C LEU A 42 -17.35 20.03 5.08
N PRO A 43 -18.59 20.55 5.25
CA PRO A 43 -19.22 21.45 4.26
C PRO A 43 -18.46 22.75 3.99
N ASP A 44 -17.58 23.16 4.91
CA ASP A 44 -16.69 24.32 4.75
C ASP A 44 -15.41 24.01 3.94
N GLY A 45 -15.30 22.78 3.43
CA GLY A 45 -14.13 22.28 2.69
C GLY A 45 -12.96 21.88 3.57
N THR A 46 -13.13 21.87 4.91
CA THR A 46 -12.07 21.37 5.81
C THR A 46 -11.98 19.85 5.74
N ILE A 47 -10.76 19.37 5.52
CA ILE A 47 -10.44 17.94 5.48
C ILE A 47 -9.89 17.57 6.84
N THR A 48 -10.63 16.77 7.60
CA THR A 48 -10.16 16.28 8.90
C THR A 48 -9.48 14.93 8.72
N ALA A 49 -8.22 14.84 9.14
CA ALA A 49 -7.50 13.59 9.22
C ALA A 49 -8.14 12.73 10.31
N THR A 50 -8.84 11.65 9.94
CA THR A 50 -9.53 10.81 10.91
C THR A 50 -8.57 9.72 11.42
N THR A 51 -8.42 9.63 12.75
CA THR A 51 -7.75 8.49 13.40
C THR A 51 -8.46 7.17 13.04
N ALA A 52 -9.77 7.24 12.77
CA ALA A 52 -10.57 6.16 12.23
C ALA A 52 -10.02 5.66 10.89
N GLY A 53 -9.77 6.54 9.91
CA GLY A 53 -9.22 6.15 8.61
C GLY A 53 -7.86 5.45 8.71
N ASN A 54 -6.99 5.90 9.62
CA ASN A 54 -5.72 5.21 9.90
C ASN A 54 -5.95 3.78 10.40
N GLY A 55 -6.89 3.60 11.33
CA GLY A 55 -7.25 2.30 11.88
C GLY A 55 -7.86 1.36 10.83
N ILE A 56 -8.74 1.89 9.97
CA ILE A 56 -9.38 1.12 8.89
C ILE A 56 -8.33 0.68 7.87
N ALA A 57 -7.50 1.58 7.34
CA ALA A 57 -6.45 1.21 6.40
C ALA A 57 -5.47 0.18 7.01
N ALA A 58 -5.08 0.35 8.27
CA ALA A 58 -4.24 -0.64 8.95
C ALA A 58 -4.93 -2.01 9.08
N THR A 59 -6.23 -2.03 9.40
CA THR A 59 -7.01 -3.26 9.52
C THR A 59 -7.15 -3.97 8.18
N TYR A 60 -7.53 -3.25 7.11
CA TYR A 60 -7.62 -3.82 5.76
C TYR A 60 -6.27 -4.38 5.29
N PHE A 61 -5.18 -3.64 5.49
CA PHE A 61 -3.85 -4.13 5.14
C PHE A 61 -3.50 -5.40 5.93
N ASN A 62 -3.69 -5.40 7.25
CA ASN A 62 -3.32 -6.56 8.08
C ASN A 62 -4.16 -7.80 7.81
N THR A 63 -5.40 -7.64 7.36
CA THR A 63 -6.30 -8.74 6.99
C THR A 63 -5.93 -9.34 5.62
N GLN A 64 -5.57 -8.50 4.65
CA GLN A 64 -5.31 -8.93 3.27
C GLN A 64 -3.84 -9.21 2.96
N ARG A 65 -2.92 -8.81 3.85
CA ARG A 65 -1.48 -8.94 3.58
C ARG A 65 -1.05 -10.40 3.46
N PRO A 66 -0.17 -10.73 2.51
CA PRO A 66 0.52 -12.01 2.51
C PRO A 66 1.56 -12.07 3.64
N GLY A 67 1.93 -13.28 4.07
CA GLY A 67 2.84 -13.50 5.21
C GLY A 67 4.27 -12.96 5.04
N TYR A 68 4.66 -12.57 3.83
CA TYR A 68 5.95 -11.95 3.52
C TYR A 68 5.89 -10.41 3.49
N ALA A 69 4.75 -9.82 3.89
CA ALA A 69 4.51 -8.40 3.90
C ALA A 69 4.23 -7.86 5.31
N GLN A 70 4.63 -6.63 5.56
CA GLN A 70 4.46 -5.96 6.84
C GLN A 70 4.03 -4.51 6.65
N LEU A 71 3.05 -4.09 7.43
CA LEU A 71 2.66 -2.69 7.51
C LEU A 71 3.75 -1.91 8.25
N ASN A 72 4.20 -0.79 7.68
CA ASN A 72 5.17 0.09 8.33
C ASN A 72 4.47 1.31 8.94
N SER A 73 3.63 1.99 8.16
CA SER A 73 2.89 3.15 8.64
C SER A 73 1.68 3.45 7.77
N VAL A 74 0.69 4.13 8.35
CA VAL A 74 -0.50 4.63 7.67
C VAL A 74 -0.65 6.11 8.04
N SER A 75 -0.98 6.94 7.05
CA SER A 75 -1.21 8.36 7.24
C SER A 75 -2.34 8.82 6.32
N CYS A 76 -3.56 8.77 6.85
CA CYS A 76 -4.78 9.29 6.26
C CYS A 76 -5.00 10.74 6.70
N GLY A 77 -5.42 11.58 5.75
CA GLY A 77 -5.72 12.98 5.99
C GLY A 77 -5.59 13.80 4.72
N ARG A 78 -4.91 14.94 4.81
CA ARG A 78 -4.71 15.84 3.68
C ARG A 78 -3.33 15.65 3.08
N HIS A 79 -3.25 15.09 1.87
CA HIS A 79 -2.01 14.99 1.07
C HIS A 79 -2.12 15.90 -0.15
N GLN A 80 -1.17 16.81 -0.32
CA GLN A 80 -1.11 17.76 -1.45
C GLN A 80 -2.43 18.53 -1.69
N GLY A 81 -3.12 18.90 -0.61
CA GLY A 81 -4.38 19.64 -0.70
C GLY A 81 -5.63 18.78 -0.96
N ARG A 82 -5.49 17.46 -1.08
CA ARG A 82 -6.58 16.52 -1.36
C ARG A 82 -6.75 15.51 -0.22
N PRO A 83 -7.98 15.02 0.04
CA PRO A 83 -8.21 13.93 0.98
C PRO A 83 -7.57 12.65 0.42
N ALA A 84 -6.59 12.12 1.11
CA ALA A 84 -5.91 10.89 0.71
C ALA A 84 -5.38 10.11 1.91
N CYS A 85 -5.11 8.83 1.71
CA CYS A 85 -4.39 8.02 2.66
C CYS A 85 -3.13 7.43 2.07
N LEU A 86 -2.01 7.63 2.75
CA LEU A 86 -0.71 7.05 2.42
C LEU A 86 -0.49 5.80 3.27
N VAL A 87 -0.36 4.66 2.62
CA VAL A 87 0.02 3.39 3.24
C VAL A 87 1.45 3.06 2.84
N THR A 88 2.32 2.89 3.84
CA THR A 88 3.69 2.43 3.65
C THR A 88 3.81 1.02 4.20
N ALA A 89 4.24 0.10 3.34
CA ALA A 89 4.44 -1.30 3.65
C ALA A 89 5.87 -1.74 3.30
N ARG A 90 6.27 -2.89 3.83
CA ARG A 90 7.52 -3.55 3.49
C ARG A 90 7.22 -4.97 3.02
N VAL A 91 7.95 -5.42 2.01
CA VAL A 91 7.86 -6.77 1.47
C VAL A 91 9.22 -7.45 1.52
N ARG A 92 9.23 -8.73 1.87
CA ARG A 92 10.45 -9.54 1.94
C ARG A 92 10.74 -10.16 0.58
N SER A 93 11.93 -9.89 0.02
CA SER A 93 12.37 -10.48 -1.26
C SER A 93 12.44 -12.01 -1.19
N ALA A 94 12.50 -12.67 -2.34
CA ALA A 94 12.52 -14.13 -2.43
C ALA A 94 13.77 -14.73 -1.77
N GLY A 95 14.95 -14.27 -2.19
CA GLY A 95 16.22 -14.56 -1.53
C GLY A 95 16.87 -15.86 -1.99
N TYR A 96 16.61 -16.31 -3.22
CA TYR A 96 17.15 -17.56 -3.77
C TYR A 96 18.61 -17.44 -4.22
N LEU A 97 18.96 -16.30 -4.83
CA LEU A 97 20.32 -16.01 -5.31
C LEU A 97 20.93 -14.83 -4.56
N LEU A 98 20.13 -13.79 -4.28
CA LEU A 98 20.54 -12.62 -3.51
C LEU A 98 20.10 -12.75 -2.05
N PRO A 99 20.77 -12.07 -1.10
CA PRO A 99 20.31 -12.03 0.28
C PRO A 99 18.88 -11.49 0.39
N THR A 100 18.09 -12.09 1.28
CA THR A 100 16.76 -11.59 1.59
C THR A 100 16.84 -10.16 2.12
N ARG A 101 16.08 -9.24 1.52
CA ARG A 101 16.03 -7.84 1.92
C ARG A 101 14.60 -7.34 1.98
N TRP A 102 14.39 -6.29 2.76
CA TRP A 102 13.12 -5.57 2.80
C TRP A 102 13.06 -4.55 1.67
N VAL A 103 11.96 -4.57 0.92
CA VAL A 103 11.63 -3.57 -0.08
C VAL A 103 10.47 -2.74 0.43
N THR A 104 10.64 -1.43 0.51
CA THR A 104 9.59 -0.51 0.97
C THR A 104 8.68 -0.14 -0.19
N ILE A 105 7.38 -0.20 0.05
CA ILE A 105 6.31 0.13 -0.89
C ILE A 105 5.48 1.25 -0.31
N ARG A 106 5.06 2.18 -1.16
CA ARG A 106 4.21 3.31 -0.80
C ARG A 106 3.03 3.33 -1.76
N ALA A 107 1.82 3.26 -1.22
CA ALA A 107 0.58 3.40 -1.96
C ALA A 107 -0.18 4.61 -1.42
N ILE A 108 -0.79 5.39 -2.32
CA ILE A 108 -1.64 6.53 -1.98
C ILE A 108 -3.00 6.30 -2.62
N GLY A 109 -4.03 6.23 -1.79
CA GLY A 109 -5.43 6.22 -2.22
C GLY A 109 -6.01 7.62 -2.03
N TYR A 110 -6.55 8.21 -3.09
CA TYR A 110 -7.27 9.48 -3.03
C TYR A 110 -8.76 9.22 -2.90
N LEU A 111 -9.46 10.07 -2.15
CA LEU A 111 -10.93 10.03 -2.13
C LEU A 111 -11.46 10.69 -3.42
N ALA A 112 -12.37 10.01 -4.11
CA ALA A 112 -12.97 10.51 -5.35
C ALA A 112 -13.79 11.78 -5.08
N HIS A 113 -13.51 12.85 -5.83
CA HIS A 113 -14.27 14.09 -5.79
C HIS A 113 -15.67 13.80 -6.37
N GLY A 114 -16.72 13.86 -5.55
CA GLY A 114 -18.11 13.66 -6.03
C GLY A 114 -19.10 13.04 -5.05
N VAL A 115 -18.70 12.63 -3.83
CA VAL A 115 -19.63 12.06 -2.82
C VAL A 115 -19.90 12.97 -1.62
N THR A 116 -19.33 14.17 -1.58
CA THR A 116 -19.86 15.22 -0.71
C THR A 116 -21.15 15.73 -1.36
N ARG A 117 -22.28 15.39 -0.74
CA ARG A 117 -23.66 15.89 -0.98
C ARG A 117 -23.71 17.41 -1.24
N GLY A 118 -23.35 17.85 -2.44
CA GLY A 118 -23.28 19.27 -2.81
C GLY A 118 -23.45 19.56 -4.30
N ASP A 119 -23.32 18.56 -5.18
CA ASP A 119 -23.59 18.70 -6.62
C ASP A 119 -24.86 17.91 -7.02
N GLN A 120 -25.97 18.19 -6.34
CA GLN A 120 -27.34 17.94 -6.81
C GLN A 120 -28.13 19.25 -6.82
#